data_AF-A0A517Z865-F1
#
_entry.id   AF-A0A517Z865-F1
#
_cell.length_a   1.000
_cell.length_b   1.000
_cell.length_c   1.000
_cell.angle_alpha   90.00
_cell.angle_beta   90.00
_cell.angle_gamma   90.00
#
_symmetry.space_group_name_H-M   'P 1'
#
loop_
_entity.id
_entity.type
_entity.pdbx_description
1 polymer ?
#
loop_
_entity_poly.entity_id
_entity_poly.type
_entity_poly.pdbx_seq_one_letter_code
_entity_poly.pdbx_strand_id
1 'polypeptide(L)'
;MGHRTDESDADRSRRSGGIIPAVHLIVWGLLVAWLLLGVPRYSQMFADFGIEVSSTSMLAIQLADFATVFWPVLLAGLIALAVVSYVIDDGLARAGSVLFRSAWLLLGVTLPLITTAVTYLALERNLATLIENFS
;
A
#
# COMPACT_ATOMS: atom_id res chain seq x y z
N MET A 1 -24.63 36.14 -21.77
CA MET A 1 -23.48 36.21 -20.84
C MET A 1 -23.58 35.01 -19.90
N GLY A 2 -23.22 33.81 -20.39
CA GLY A 2 -23.47 32.54 -19.68
C GLY A 2 -22.66 31.35 -20.21
N HIS A 3 -21.59 31.61 -20.96
CA HIS A 3 -20.81 30.58 -21.67
C HIS A 3 -19.52 30.19 -20.91
N ARG A 4 -19.20 30.83 -19.78
CA ARG A 4 -17.89 30.70 -19.09
C ARG A 4 -17.86 29.68 -17.95
N THR A 5 -19.00 29.15 -17.52
CA THR A 5 -19.09 28.23 -16.38
C THR A 5 -18.99 26.76 -16.78
N ASP A 6 -19.49 26.39 -17.97
CA ASP A 6 -19.54 24.99 -18.39
C ASP A 6 -18.16 24.40 -18.76
N GLU A 7 -17.23 25.19 -19.31
CA GLU A 7 -15.86 24.73 -19.60
C GLU A 7 -15.05 24.47 -18.32
N SER A 8 -15.26 25.26 -17.27
CA SER A 8 -14.57 25.12 -15.98
C SER A 8 -14.93 23.80 -15.28
N ASP A 9 -16.19 23.40 -15.32
CA ASP A 9 -16.67 22.20 -14.62
C ASP A 9 -16.36 20.92 -15.41
N ALA A 10 -16.37 20.99 -16.74
CA ALA A 10 -15.93 19.89 -17.60
C ALA A 10 -14.43 19.57 -17.40
N ASP A 11 -13.56 20.58 -17.34
CA ASP A 11 -12.13 20.37 -17.12
C ASP A 11 -11.81 19.83 -15.71
N ARG A 12 -12.56 20.25 -14.69
CA ARG A 12 -12.43 19.70 -13.33
C ARG A 12 -12.80 18.22 -13.25
N SER A 13 -13.88 17.81 -13.92
CA SER A 13 -14.33 16.42 -13.93
C SER A 13 -13.31 15.48 -14.58
N ARG A 14 -12.70 15.93 -15.69
CA ARG A 14 -11.66 15.20 -16.44
C ARG A 14 -10.34 15.09 -15.68
N ARG A 15 -10.00 16.10 -14.88
CA ARG A 15 -8.78 16.11 -14.06
C ARG A 15 -8.89 15.22 -12.81
N SER A 16 -10.09 14.92 -12.34
CA SER A 16 -10.28 14.10 -11.13
C SER A 16 -10.23 12.59 -11.37
N GLY A 17 -10.52 12.12 -12.59
CA GLY A 17 -10.70 10.69 -12.92
C GLY A 17 -9.43 9.82 -12.93
N GLY A 18 -8.28 10.36 -12.51
CA GLY A 18 -7.02 9.62 -12.42
C GLY A 18 -6.39 9.62 -11.03
N ILE A 19 -6.96 10.35 -10.05
CA ILE A 19 -6.30 10.54 -8.75
C ILE A 19 -6.39 9.27 -7.89
N ILE A 20 -7.59 8.68 -7.78
CA ILE A 20 -7.79 7.47 -6.96
C ILE A 20 -6.92 6.29 -7.41
N PRO A 21 -6.90 5.89 -8.70
CA PRO A 21 -6.02 4.80 -9.13
C PRO A 21 -4.53 5.11 -8.94
N ALA A 22 -4.11 6.37 -9.14
CA ALA A 22 -2.73 6.77 -8.88
C ALA A 22 -2.36 6.66 -7.39
N VAL A 23 -3.25 7.09 -6.48
CA VAL A 23 -3.04 6.96 -5.03
C VAL A 23 -2.96 5.48 -4.62
N HIS A 24 -3.85 4.63 -5.12
CA HIS A 24 -3.77 3.18 -4.85
C HIS A 24 -2.44 2.60 -5.32
N LEU A 25 -2.00 2.92 -6.54
CA LEU A 25 -0.71 2.45 -7.06
C LEU A 25 0.47 2.89 -6.19
N ILE A 26 0.48 4.15 -5.74
CA ILE A 26 1.56 4.67 -4.90
C ILE A 26 1.60 3.92 -3.58
N VAL A 27 0.47 3.82 -2.87
CA VAL A 27 0.44 3.23 -1.52
C VAL A 27 0.73 1.73 -1.57
N TRP A 28 0.15 1.00 -2.53
CA TRP A 28 0.44 -0.42 -2.70
C TRP A 28 1.85 -0.69 -3.21
N GLY A 29 2.35 0.15 -4.11
CA GLY A 29 3.74 0.09 -4.57
C GLY A 29 4.73 0.30 -3.44
N LEU A 30 4.45 1.24 -2.52
CA LEU A 30 5.26 1.45 -1.31
C LEU A 30 5.22 0.25 -0.37
N LEU A 31 4.06 -0.38 -0.15
CA LEU A 31 3.97 -1.63 0.61
C LEU A 31 4.81 -2.74 -0.04
N VAL A 32 4.70 -2.94 -1.35
CA VAL A 32 5.48 -3.95 -2.07
C VAL A 32 6.98 -3.66 -1.94
N ALA A 33 7.40 -2.40 -2.11
CA ALA A 33 8.78 -2.00 -1.93
C ALA A 33 9.27 -2.24 -0.48
N TRP A 34 8.44 -1.95 0.52
CA TRP A 34 8.73 -2.23 1.93
C TRP A 34 8.95 -3.73 2.18
N LEU A 35 8.08 -4.59 1.64
CA LEU A 35 8.21 -6.04 1.78
C LEU A 35 9.43 -6.60 1.05
N LEU A 36 9.79 -6.04 -0.11
CA LEU A 36 10.93 -6.51 -0.91
C LEU A 36 12.29 -6.01 -0.40
N LEU A 37 12.34 -4.80 0.17
CA LEU A 37 13.60 -4.12 0.48
C LEU A 37 13.76 -3.81 1.96
N GLY A 38 12.67 -3.52 2.67
CA GLY A 38 12.68 -3.15 4.08
C GLY A 38 12.78 -4.38 4.98
N VAL A 39 11.79 -5.27 4.91
CA VAL A 39 11.71 -6.45 5.79
C VAL A 39 12.92 -7.39 5.71
N PRO A 40 13.48 -7.71 4.51
CA PRO A 40 14.64 -8.60 4.44
C PRO A 40 15.87 -8.09 5.19
N ARG A 41 16.03 -6.77 5.34
CA ARG A 41 17.12 -6.18 6.13
C ARG A 41 16.99 -6.50 7.62
N TYR A 42 15.77 -6.48 8.17
CA TYR A 42 15.53 -6.87 9.56
C TYR A 42 15.78 -8.36 9.77
N SER A 43 15.35 -9.21 8.82
CA SER A 43 15.58 -10.66 8.89
C SER A 43 17.08 -11.00 8.94
N GLN A 44 17.90 -10.33 8.11
CA GLN A 44 19.35 -10.51 8.13
C GLN A 44 19.95 -10.11 9.48
N MET A 45 19.55 -8.95 10.04
CA MET A 45 20.01 -8.52 11.37
C MET A 45 19.65 -9.56 12.45
N PHE A 46 18.41 -10.05 12.49
CA PHE A 46 18.02 -11.04 13.50
C PHE A 46 18.78 -12.36 13.36
N ALA A 47 19.06 -12.79 12.13
CA ALA A 47 19.88 -13.98 11.87
C ALA A 47 21.33 -13.80 12.35
N ASP A 48 21.93 -12.63 12.08
CA ASP A 48 23.31 -12.33 12.48
C ASP A 48 23.48 -12.28 14.01
N PHE A 49 22.44 -11.89 14.75
CA PHE A 49 22.43 -11.86 16.21
C PHE A 49 21.87 -13.13 16.87
N GLY A 50 21.40 -14.12 16.09
CA GLY A 50 20.90 -15.40 16.61
C GLY A 50 19.63 -15.29 17.46
N ILE A 51 18.75 -14.33 17.15
CA ILE A 51 17.59 -14.02 17.99
C ILE A 51 16.35 -14.78 17.56
N GLU A 52 15.64 -15.33 18.54
CA GLU A 52 14.31 -15.89 18.32
C GLU A 52 13.30 -14.77 18.04
N VAL A 53 12.75 -14.78 16.82
CA VAL A 53 11.76 -13.78 16.39
C VAL A 53 10.37 -14.11 16.95
N SER A 54 9.65 -13.09 17.42
CA SER A 54 8.25 -13.26 17.81
C SER A 54 7.36 -13.70 16.64
N SER A 55 6.23 -14.39 16.93
CA SER A 55 5.30 -14.89 15.91
C SER A 55 4.78 -13.81 14.96
N THR A 56 4.62 -12.57 15.44
CA THR A 56 4.20 -11.44 14.62
C THR A 56 5.28 -10.99 13.63
N SER A 57 6.56 -11.07 14.01
CA SER A 57 7.66 -10.79 13.09
C SER A 57 7.87 -11.91 12.09
N MET A 58 7.61 -13.16 12.50
CA MET A 58 7.62 -14.29 11.58
C MET A 58 6.62 -14.09 10.44
N LEU A 59 5.41 -13.59 10.73
CA LEU A 59 4.43 -13.25 9.69
C LEU A 59 4.94 -12.15 8.74
N ALA A 60 5.61 -11.12 9.26
CA ALA A 60 6.21 -10.07 8.44
C ALA A 60 7.29 -10.64 7.51
N ILE A 61 8.15 -11.51 8.03
CA ILE A 61 9.20 -12.19 7.26
C ILE A 61 8.58 -13.11 6.20
N GLN A 62 7.57 -13.90 6.53
CA GLN A 62 6.88 -14.77 5.57
C GLN A 62 6.20 -13.97 4.44
N LEU A 63 5.62 -12.82 4.75
CA LEU A 63 5.07 -11.92 3.72
C LEU A 63 6.17 -11.36 2.82
N ALA A 64 7.34 -11.04 3.38
CA ALA A 64 8.49 -10.58 2.62
C ALA A 64 9.11 -11.69 1.75
N ASP A 65 9.19 -12.92 2.25
CA ASP A 65 9.64 -14.09 1.49
C ASP A 65 8.68 -14.38 0.34
N PHE A 66 7.38 -14.37 0.60
CA PHE A 66 6.35 -14.47 -0.44
C PHE A 66 6.52 -13.35 -1.47
N ALA A 67 6.71 -12.10 -1.03
CA ALA A 67 6.90 -10.98 -1.95
C ALA A 67 8.16 -11.16 -2.80
N THR A 68 9.26 -11.61 -2.22
CA THR A 68 10.53 -11.86 -2.92
C THR A 68 10.39 -12.97 -3.96
N VAL A 69 9.68 -14.06 -3.63
CA VAL A 69 9.47 -15.18 -4.56
C VAL A 69 8.51 -14.80 -5.69
N PHE A 70 7.43 -14.09 -5.36
CA PHE A 70 6.34 -13.78 -6.29
C PHE A 70 6.32 -12.31 -6.76
N TRP A 71 7.46 -11.61 -6.73
CA TRP A 71 7.53 -10.19 -7.11
C TRP A 71 6.99 -9.89 -8.53
N PRO A 72 7.16 -10.74 -9.57
CA PRO A 72 6.59 -10.45 -10.89
C PRO A 72 5.06 -10.50 -10.86
N VAL A 73 4.49 -11.41 -10.05
CA VAL A 73 3.05 -11.54 -9.85
C VAL A 73 2.53 -10.33 -9.09
N LEU A 74 3.27 -9.83 -8.10
CA LEU A 74 2.90 -8.58 -7.40
C LEU A 74 2.89 -7.38 -8.35
N LEU A 75 3.86 -7.25 -9.25
CA LEU A 75 3.86 -6.18 -10.26
C LEU A 75 2.67 -6.30 -11.22
N ALA A 76 2.38 -7.51 -11.71
CA ALA A 76 1.19 -7.75 -12.52
C ALA A 76 -0.09 -7.40 -11.75
N GLY A 77 -0.13 -7.73 -10.45
CA GLY A 77 -1.20 -7.37 -9.54
C GLY A 77 -1.37 -5.86 -9.36
N LEU A 78 -0.28 -5.08 -9.28
CA LEU A 78 -0.33 -3.62 -9.23
C LEU A 78 -0.92 -3.04 -10.52
N ILE A 79 -0.54 -3.56 -11.68
CA ILE A 79 -1.10 -3.15 -12.97
C ILE A 79 -2.59 -3.45 -13.02
N ALA A 80 -2.99 -4.67 -12.64
CA ALA A 80 -4.40 -5.07 -12.56
C ALA A 80 -5.18 -4.17 -11.59
N LEU A 81 -4.61 -3.87 -10.42
CA LEU A 81 -5.20 -2.97 -9.43
C LEU A 81 -5.42 -1.56 -9.99
N ALA A 82 -4.46 -1.03 -10.75
CA ALA A 82 -4.60 0.27 -11.41
C ALA A 82 -5.78 0.29 -12.37
N VAL A 83 -5.89 -0.74 -13.22
CA VAL A 83 -6.98 -0.88 -14.20
C VAL A 83 -8.32 -1.02 -13.49
N VAL A 84 -8.43 -1.92 -12.51
CA VAL A 84 -9.66 -2.14 -11.74
C VAL A 84 -10.06 -0.87 -10.99
N SER A 85 -9.09 -0.20 -10.35
CA SER A 85 -9.36 1.04 -9.63
C SER A 85 -9.80 2.17 -10.55
N TYR A 86 -9.26 2.23 -11.77
CA TYR A 86 -9.68 3.20 -12.78
C TYR A 86 -11.12 2.93 -13.24
N VAL A 87 -11.45 1.68 -13.57
CA VAL A 87 -12.80 1.29 -14.02
C VAL A 87 -13.84 1.55 -12.92
N ILE A 88 -13.52 1.24 -11.66
CA ILE A 88 -14.42 1.51 -10.52
C ILE A 88 -14.56 3.02 -10.28
N ASP A 89 -13.47 3.79 -10.29
CA ASP A 89 -13.54 5.24 -10.10
C ASP A 89 -14.37 5.92 -11.20
N ASP A 90 -14.16 5.55 -12.47
CA ASP A 90 -14.95 6.07 -13.59
C ASP A 90 -16.43 5.70 -13.47
N GLY A 91 -16.73 4.45 -13.13
CA GLY A 91 -18.12 4.01 -12.89
C GLY A 91 -18.81 4.78 -11.76
N LEU A 92 -18.12 4.98 -10.64
CA LEU A 92 -18.64 5.73 -9.49
C LEU A 92 -18.75 7.23 -9.77
N ALA A 93 -17.82 7.80 -10.55
CA ALA A 93 -17.89 9.20 -10.99
C ALA A 93 -19.10 9.44 -11.88
N ARG A 94 -19.38 8.55 -12.84
CA ARG A 94 -20.58 8.62 -13.69
C ARG A 94 -21.88 8.47 -12.91
N ALA A 95 -21.86 7.67 -11.85
CA ALA A 95 -23.00 7.53 -10.93
C ALA A 95 -23.20 8.74 -10.00
N GLY A 96 -22.27 9.72 -9.98
CA GLY A 96 -22.32 10.89 -9.10
C GLY A 96 -22.13 10.55 -7.61
N SER A 97 -21.62 9.35 -7.31
CA SER A 97 -21.65 8.80 -5.95
C SER A 97 -20.38 9.11 -5.16
N VAL A 98 -20.33 10.29 -4.55
CA VAL A 98 -19.15 10.79 -3.80
C VAL A 98 -18.81 9.89 -2.61
N LEU A 99 -19.82 9.43 -1.86
CA LEU A 99 -19.61 8.58 -0.67
C LEU A 99 -18.90 7.27 -1.04
N PHE A 100 -19.32 6.62 -2.13
CA PHE A 100 -18.72 5.37 -2.57
C PHE A 100 -17.31 5.57 -3.13
N ARG A 101 -17.05 6.69 -3.83
CA ARG A 101 -15.68 7.05 -4.27
C ARG A 101 -14.75 7.21 -3.07
N SER A 102 -15.19 7.93 -2.04
CA SER A 102 -14.42 8.12 -0.81
C SER A 102 -14.20 6.80 -0.07
N ALA A 103 -15.22 5.95 0.04
CA ALA A 103 -15.09 4.63 0.66
C ALA A 103 -14.10 3.75 -0.11
N TRP A 104 -14.16 3.75 -1.45
CA TRP A 104 -13.23 3.00 -2.29
C TRP A 104 -11.78 3.46 -2.09
N LEU A 105 -11.54 4.77 -2.08
CA LEU A 105 -10.22 5.33 -1.80
C LEU A 105 -9.72 4.95 -0.40
N LEU A 106 -10.56 5.09 0.62
CA LEU A 106 -10.20 4.77 2.00
C LEU A 106 -9.84 3.29 2.15
N LEU A 107 -10.62 2.39 1.57
CA LEU A 107 -10.34 0.96 1.63
C LEU A 107 -9.02 0.62 0.95
N GLY A 108 -8.79 1.14 -0.25
CA GLY A 108 -7.55 0.84 -0.99
C GLY A 108 -6.30 1.47 -0.38
N VAL A 109 -6.42 2.49 0.48
CA VAL A 109 -5.29 3.12 1.19
C VAL A 109 -5.08 2.55 2.59
N THR A 110 -6.15 2.30 3.35
CA THR A 110 -6.03 1.85 4.75
C THR A 110 -5.40 0.47 4.86
N LEU A 111 -5.76 -0.46 3.99
CA LEU A 111 -5.26 -1.83 4.05
C LEU A 111 -3.72 -1.91 3.90
N PRO A 112 -3.10 -1.31 2.87
CA PRO A 112 -1.64 -1.33 2.76
C PRO A 112 -0.93 -0.53 3.87
N LEU A 113 -1.52 0.55 4.37
CA LEU A 113 -0.95 1.30 5.49
C LEU A 113 -0.96 0.49 6.79
N ILE A 114 -2.08 -0.15 7.12
CA ILE A 114 -2.18 -1.01 8.31
C ILE A 114 -1.18 -2.17 8.20
N THR A 115 -1.09 -2.81 7.03
CA THR A 115 -0.14 -3.91 6.79
C THR A 115 1.30 -3.44 6.99
N THR A 116 1.65 -2.26 6.46
CA THR A 116 2.99 -1.67 6.64
C THR A 116 3.26 -1.37 8.12
N ALA A 117 2.31 -0.74 8.82
CA ALA A 117 2.47 -0.37 10.23
C ALA A 117 2.60 -1.61 11.13
N VAL A 118 1.78 -2.63 10.92
CA VAL A 118 1.82 -3.87 11.70
C VAL A 118 3.15 -4.60 11.48
N THR A 119 3.59 -4.74 10.23
CA THR A 119 4.87 -5.40 9.93
C THR A 119 6.06 -4.62 10.49
N TYR A 120 6.06 -3.29 10.36
CA TYR A 120 7.09 -2.42 10.94
C TYR A 120 7.16 -2.54 12.47
N LEU A 121 6.04 -2.35 13.16
CA LEU A 121 5.99 -2.40 14.63
C LEU A 121 6.36 -3.78 15.18
N ALA A 122 6.00 -4.85 14.48
CA ALA A 122 6.39 -6.20 14.87
C ALA A 122 7.92 -6.35 14.85
N LEU A 123 8.56 -5.92 13.76
CA LEU A 123 10.02 -6.00 13.59
C LEU A 123 10.75 -5.08 14.59
N GLU A 124 10.29 -3.84 14.77
CA GLU A 124 10.91 -2.92 15.73
C GLU A 124 10.83 -3.39 17.17
N ARG A 125 9.72 -4.01 17.58
CA ARG A 125 9.61 -4.53 18.97
C ARG A 125 10.69 -5.57 19.28
N ASN A 126 10.97 -6.49 18.37
CA ASN A 126 12.04 -7.46 18.57
C ASN A 126 13.43 -6.78 18.57
N LEU A 127 13.60 -5.74 17.76
CA LEU A 127 14.85 -4.96 17.73
C LEU A 127 15.07 -4.13 19.01
N ALA A 128 14.00 -3.60 19.61
CA ALA A 128 14.08 -2.90 20.90
C ALA A 128 14.50 -3.86 22.03
N THR A 129 13.90 -5.06 22.07
CA THR A 129 14.27 -6.11 23.03
C THR A 129 15.73 -6.54 22.87
N LEU A 130 16.26 -6.53 21.63
CA LEU A 130 17.69 -6.76 21.38
C LEU A 130 18.54 -5.69 22.06
N ILE A 131 18.25 -4.41 21.81
CA ILE A 131 19.05 -3.31 22.36
C ILE A 131 19.07 -3.35 23.90
N GLU A 132 17.94 -3.62 24.54
CA GLU A 132 17.84 -3.73 26.00
C GLU A 132 18.67 -4.88 26.58
N ASN A 133 18.81 -6.00 25.88
CA ASN A 133 19.59 -7.15 26.35
C ASN A 133 21.12 -6.94 26.24
N PHE A 134 21.56 -5.97 25.42
CA PHE A 134 22.99 -5.69 25.19
C PHE A 134 23.46 -4.34 25.77
N SER A 135 22.57 -3.57 26.40
CA SER A 135 22.89 -2.33 27.14
C SER A 135 23.09 -2.58 28.63
#